data_AF-A0AAV7CE34-F1
#
_entry.id   AF-A0AAV7CE34-F1
#
_cell.length_a   1.000
_cell.length_b   1.000
_cell.length_c   1.000
_cell.angle_alpha   90.00
_cell.angle_beta   90.00
_cell.angle_gamma   90.00
#
_symmetry.space_group_name_H-M   'P 1'
#
loop_
_entity.id
_entity.type
_entity.pdbx_description
1 polymer ?
#
loop_
_entity_poly.entity_id
_entity_poly.type
_entity_poly.pdbx_seq_one_letter_code
_entity_poly.pdbx_strand_id
1 'polypeptide(L)'
;MKRYLSDLQRDVSGRIIGQLMYDAMPMVKVIANREVGEALTEALAELAKEKNDHPLEFISVFLLKKCSKNKEKLLTLEKHSDETLSAFLKQEDDLEVDQTATASLYQSDSEVAFQQLTLLDNKLQADQGDKRSKFSREILKSERQYVQILEIVRDVYVVPLKAALSSNRAILSIANVQIIFSDILDILHVNKQLLHELTERLQEWGPAQCLGDVFVHFASRLKTYTNFFNNYTVILKTIDKCREAMPTFRAFLKRHDQTVFTKMMSLQELFLFPSTRFEEYVNLLYALRLHTPSEHADRKDLNSAILQLKRYKDYIGQLKASLEKDTQLTSVQKMIQGCPNLTEANRHLIHRQDVALLKCANEDICASLRIYEHISDLSLFLFNDALVISSCHISYTPFNRTSQTSYQFMASVSLPRLLVEDIPDTKYMINAFSLQGPKRQWICSTVTEEEKFIWLSACQSAIHASIVQ
;
A
#
# COMPACT_ATOMS: atom_id res chain seq x y z
N MET A 1 0.62 11.16 -13.19
CA MET A 1 -0.36 10.41 -12.37
C MET A 1 0.31 9.53 -11.31
N LYS A 2 1.29 8.65 -11.63
CA LYS A 2 2.08 7.88 -10.61
C LYS A 2 2.79 8.74 -9.55
N ARG A 3 3.50 9.81 -9.95
CA ARG A 3 4.09 10.77 -8.99
C ARG A 3 3.05 11.40 -8.08
N TYR A 4 1.91 11.80 -8.66
CA TYR A 4 0.83 12.42 -7.90
C TYR A 4 0.25 11.48 -6.84
N LEU A 5 0.04 10.19 -7.15
CA LEU A 5 -0.56 9.24 -6.20
C LEU A 5 0.42 8.80 -5.10
N SER A 6 1.71 8.60 -5.42
CA SER A 6 2.74 8.31 -4.41
C SER A 6 3.05 9.52 -3.54
N ASP A 7 3.09 10.72 -4.13
CA ASP A 7 3.29 11.96 -3.38
C ASP A 7 2.07 12.28 -2.51
N LEU A 8 0.85 12.01 -2.99
CA LEU A 8 -0.38 12.16 -2.24
C LEU A 8 -0.47 11.16 -1.09
N GLN A 9 -0.10 9.89 -1.32
CA GLN A 9 -0.06 8.88 -0.26
C GLN A 9 0.96 9.25 0.83
N ARG A 10 2.13 9.75 0.44
CA ARG A 10 3.16 10.25 1.38
C ARG A 10 2.67 11.46 2.17
N ASP A 11 1.99 12.40 1.52
CA ASP A 11 1.45 13.61 2.14
C ASP A 11 0.27 13.27 3.09
N VAL A 12 -0.60 12.33 2.71
CA VAL A 12 -1.66 11.79 3.55
C VAL A 12 -1.08 11.07 4.77
N SER A 13 -0.06 10.22 4.59
CA SER A 13 0.64 9.58 5.71
C SER A 13 1.27 10.61 6.66
N GLY A 14 1.93 11.65 6.13
CA GLY A 14 2.49 12.73 6.93
C GLY A 14 1.42 13.51 7.71
N ARG A 15 0.28 13.79 7.08
CA ARG A 15 -0.85 14.49 7.72
C ARG A 15 -1.57 13.63 8.76
N ILE A 16 -1.74 12.33 8.51
CA ILE A 16 -2.29 11.38 9.49
C ILE A 16 -1.34 11.25 10.69
N ILE A 17 -0.03 11.17 10.47
CA ILE A 17 0.96 11.18 11.55
C ILE A 17 0.86 12.48 12.34
N GLY A 18 0.78 13.63 11.67
CA GLY A 18 0.61 14.94 12.33
C GLY A 18 -0.67 15.04 13.14
N GLN A 19 -1.79 14.54 12.61
CA GLN A 19 -3.07 14.51 13.31
C GLN A 19 -3.05 13.54 14.50
N LEU A 20 -2.40 12.37 14.34
CA LEU A 20 -2.25 11.39 15.40
C LEU A 20 -1.33 11.92 16.52
N MET A 21 -0.27 12.66 16.17
CA MET A 21 0.55 13.39 17.14
C MET A 21 -0.26 14.47 17.87
N TYR A 22 -1.11 15.22 17.16
CA TYR A 22 -2.00 16.23 17.75
C TYR A 22 -3.05 15.63 18.70
N ASP A 23 -3.65 14.51 18.31
CA ASP A 23 -4.72 13.85 19.08
C ASP A 23 -4.19 12.99 20.23
N ALA A 24 -3.02 12.37 20.09
CA ALA A 24 -2.43 11.51 21.11
C ALA A 24 -1.52 12.24 22.12
N MET A 25 -0.99 13.43 21.78
CA MET A 25 -0.17 14.23 22.68
C MET A 25 -0.77 15.63 22.89
N PRO A 26 -1.32 15.94 24.08
CA PRO A 26 -1.60 17.31 24.45
C PRO A 26 -0.28 18.11 24.37
N MET A 27 -0.25 19.17 23.55
CA MET A 27 0.89 20.10 23.36
C MET A 27 1.55 20.54 24.69
N VAL A 28 0.78 20.54 25.79
CA VAL A 28 1.22 20.83 27.16
C VAL A 28 2.31 19.85 27.65
N LYS A 29 2.32 18.58 27.22
CA LYS A 29 3.35 17.59 27.60
C LYS A 29 4.63 17.68 26.77
N VAL A 30 4.55 18.15 25.52
CA VAL A 30 5.73 18.32 24.64
C VAL A 30 6.54 19.55 25.06
N ILE A 31 5.85 20.65 25.42
CA ILE A 31 6.50 21.87 25.93
C ILE A 31 7.16 21.61 27.29
N ALA A 32 6.59 20.71 28.11
CA ALA A 32 7.17 20.32 29.39
C ALA A 32 8.42 19.43 29.28
N ASN A 33 8.68 18.83 28.11
CA ASN A 33 9.78 17.88 27.92
C ASN A 33 10.53 18.20 26.62
N ARG A 34 11.32 19.28 26.68
CA ARG A 34 12.09 19.84 25.56
C ARG A 34 12.93 18.79 24.81
N GLU A 35 13.51 17.85 25.54
CA GLU A 35 14.33 16.76 24.98
C GLU A 35 13.50 15.78 24.13
N VAL A 36 12.26 15.52 24.51
CA VAL A 36 11.34 14.64 23.76
C VAL A 36 10.87 15.33 22.48
N GLY A 37 10.59 16.64 22.56
CA GLY A 37 10.26 17.45 21.38
C GLY A 37 11.40 17.53 20.38
N GLU A 38 12.63 17.76 20.84
CA GLU A 38 13.83 17.79 19.99
C GLU A 38 14.16 16.40 19.40
N ALA A 39 13.99 15.32 20.17
CA ALA A 39 14.15 13.94 19.69
C ALA A 39 13.15 13.57 18.58
N LEU A 40 11.87 13.92 18.75
CA LEU A 40 10.84 13.69 17.74
C LEU A 40 11.07 14.53 16.48
N THR A 41 11.48 15.79 16.63
CA THR A 41 11.73 16.67 15.50
C THR A 41 12.90 16.17 14.64
N GLU A 42 13.98 15.71 15.27
CA GLU A 42 15.10 15.08 14.56
C GLU A 42 14.71 13.74 13.91
N ALA A 43 13.91 12.91 14.59
CA ALA A 43 13.43 11.64 14.04
C ALA A 43 12.59 11.86 12.77
N LEU A 44 11.71 12.87 12.80
CA LEU A 44 10.87 13.25 11.66
C LEU A 44 11.69 13.89 10.54
N ALA A 45 12.71 14.69 10.86
CA ALA A 45 13.61 15.26 9.87
C ALA A 45 14.46 14.20 9.17
N GLU A 46 14.87 13.14 9.87
CA GLU A 46 15.64 12.05 9.29
C GLU A 46 14.77 11.09 8.48
N LEU A 47 13.55 10.82 8.93
CA LEU A 47 12.54 10.11 8.16
C LEU A 47 12.23 10.83 6.82
N ALA A 48 12.26 12.17 6.80
CA ALA A 48 12.01 12.93 5.59
C ALA A 48 13.15 12.84 4.54
N LYS A 49 14.36 12.42 4.95
CA LYS A 49 15.53 12.27 4.06
C LYS A 49 15.60 10.90 3.39
N GLU A 50 15.04 9.86 4.01
CA GLU A 50 15.08 8.48 3.51
C GLU A 50 13.70 8.00 3.04
N LYS A 51 13.66 7.21 1.96
CA LYS A 51 12.44 6.46 1.59
C LYS A 51 12.34 5.25 2.49
N ASN A 52 11.43 5.27 3.47
CA ASN A 52 11.22 4.17 4.38
C ASN A 52 9.78 3.65 4.27
N ASP A 53 9.64 2.35 4.01
CA ASP A 53 8.34 1.68 3.83
C ASP A 53 7.58 1.49 5.17
N HIS A 54 8.27 1.64 6.30
CA HIS A 54 7.71 1.49 7.66
C HIS A 54 8.08 2.67 8.57
N PRO A 55 7.46 3.85 8.37
CA PRO A 55 7.86 5.09 9.03
C PRO A 55 7.68 5.08 10.56
N LEU A 56 6.71 4.34 11.08
CA LEU A 56 6.48 4.23 12.53
C LEU A 56 7.54 3.37 13.23
N GLU A 57 8.02 2.32 12.57
CA GLU A 57 9.08 1.44 13.09
C GLU A 57 10.43 2.13 13.03
N PHE A 58 10.69 2.92 11.99
CA PHE A 58 11.86 3.78 11.93
C PHE A 58 11.87 4.81 13.07
N ILE A 59 10.76 5.52 13.28
CA ILE A 59 10.68 6.51 14.36
C ILE A 59 10.85 5.84 15.73
N SER A 60 10.25 4.66 15.96
CA SER A 60 10.39 3.95 17.24
C SER A 60 11.85 3.53 17.50
N VAL A 61 12.53 2.95 16.51
CA VAL A 61 13.94 2.56 16.60
C VAL A 61 14.86 3.77 16.76
N PHE A 62 14.60 4.86 16.03
CA PHE A 62 15.37 6.09 16.12
C PHE A 62 15.26 6.72 17.52
N LEU A 63 14.04 6.80 18.06
CA LEU A 63 13.80 7.32 19.40
C LEU A 63 14.43 6.43 20.48
N LEU A 64 14.32 5.10 20.36
CA LEU A 64 14.96 4.15 21.26
C LEU A 64 16.49 4.31 21.26
N LYS A 65 17.10 4.47 20.08
CA LYS A 65 18.55 4.68 19.90
C LYS A 65 19.03 6.04 20.43
N LYS A 66 18.16 7.06 20.41
CA LYS A 66 18.45 8.38 20.99
C LYS A 66 18.30 8.37 22.52
N CYS A 67 17.30 7.68 23.04
CA CYS A 67 17.12 7.46 24.49
C CYS A 67 18.27 6.63 25.10
N SER A 68 18.80 5.63 24.38
CA SER A 68 19.92 4.82 24.88
C SER A 68 21.24 5.60 24.98
N LYS A 69 21.45 6.63 24.13
CA LYS A 69 22.61 7.52 24.21
C LYS A 69 22.55 8.52 25.38
N ASN A 70 21.36 8.80 25.91
CA ASN A 70 21.19 9.69 27.07
C ASN A 70 21.34 8.97 28.43
N LYS A 71 21.53 7.64 28.45
CA LYS A 71 21.70 6.87 29.70
C LYS A 71 22.96 7.25 30.48
N GLU A 72 23.99 7.78 29.82
CA GLU A 72 25.23 8.25 30.49
C GLU A 72 25.11 9.66 31.11
N LYS A 73 24.02 10.40 30.84
CA LYS A 73 23.76 11.74 31.41
C LYS A 73 22.60 11.80 32.40
N LEU A 74 21.96 10.67 32.69
CA LEU A 74 20.79 10.58 33.58
C LEU A 74 21.12 9.88 34.91
N LEU A 75 22.34 10.06 35.44
CA LEU A 75 22.74 9.59 36.78
C LEU A 75 22.74 10.69 37.84
N THR A 76 22.15 11.85 37.55
CA THR A 76 21.89 12.89 38.56
C THR A 76 20.46 13.36 38.43
N LEU A 77 19.51 12.50 38.83
CA LEU A 77 18.18 12.86 39.34
C LEU A 77 17.48 11.56 39.81
N GLU A 78 18.17 10.79 40.67
CA GLU A 78 17.49 9.86 41.56
C GLU A 78 16.85 10.66 42.70
N LYS A 79 15.52 10.73 42.68
CA LYS A 79 14.65 10.50 43.85
C LYS A 79 13.20 10.70 43.42
N HIS A 80 12.58 9.64 42.92
CA HIS A 80 11.32 9.06 43.43
C HIS A 80 10.78 8.05 42.41
N SER A 81 10.34 6.89 42.94
CA SER A 81 9.73 5.73 42.29
C SER A 81 10.59 4.95 41.30
N ASP A 82 11.43 4.06 41.84
CA ASP A 82 12.09 3.00 41.09
C ASP A 82 11.85 1.66 41.81
N GLU A 83 10.81 0.93 41.40
CA GLU A 83 10.53 -0.42 41.93
C GLU A 83 9.98 -1.39 40.87
N THR A 84 10.08 -1.10 39.56
CA THR A 84 9.44 -2.00 38.56
C THR A 84 10.28 -2.36 37.33
N LEU A 85 11.45 -1.75 37.12
CA LEU A 85 12.26 -2.02 35.92
C LEU A 85 13.62 -2.69 36.19
N SER A 86 14.12 -2.67 37.43
CA SER A 86 15.35 -3.37 37.81
C SER A 86 15.17 -4.88 38.02
N ALA A 87 13.93 -5.35 38.20
CA ALA A 87 13.60 -6.77 38.35
C ALA A 87 13.52 -7.53 37.01
N PHE A 88 13.36 -6.83 35.89
CA PHE A 88 13.17 -7.44 34.57
C PHE A 88 14.46 -7.67 33.77
N LEU A 89 15.59 -7.10 34.19
CA LEU A 89 16.85 -7.13 33.43
C LEU A 89 17.98 -7.92 34.12
N LYS A 90 17.67 -8.78 35.09
CA LYS A 90 18.67 -9.61 35.81
C LYS A 90 18.48 -11.13 35.64
N GLN A 91 17.70 -11.59 34.67
CA GLN A 91 17.53 -13.02 34.40
C GLN A 91 17.69 -13.33 32.92
N GLU A 92 18.88 -13.09 32.39
CA GLU A 92 19.36 -13.69 31.16
C GLU A 92 20.87 -13.38 31.11
N ASP A 93 21.62 -14.12 31.91
CA ASP A 93 23.04 -14.47 31.71
C ASP A 93 23.56 -15.09 33.01
N ASP A 94 23.60 -16.42 33.01
CA ASP A 94 24.69 -17.25 33.57
C ASP A 94 24.16 -18.66 33.81
N LEU A 95 24.70 -19.64 33.07
CA LEU A 95 25.36 -20.86 33.58
C LEU A 95 25.35 -21.97 32.51
N GLU A 96 26.50 -22.15 31.87
CA GLU A 96 26.96 -23.48 31.44
C GLU A 96 27.48 -24.29 32.65
N VAL A 97 27.51 -25.61 32.45
CA VAL A 97 28.33 -26.64 33.13
C VAL A 97 27.64 -27.49 34.23
N ASP A 98 27.13 -28.62 33.76
CA ASP A 98 27.52 -30.01 34.10
C ASP A 98 27.02 -30.71 35.38
N GLN A 99 26.91 -32.02 35.20
CA GLN A 99 26.24 -33.06 35.98
C GLN A 99 26.89 -33.29 37.35
N THR A 100 26.07 -33.45 38.40
CA THR A 100 26.16 -34.57 39.37
C THR A 100 25.01 -34.52 40.37
N ALA A 101 24.64 -35.73 40.81
CA ALA A 101 23.64 -36.11 41.82
C ALA A 101 23.39 -35.08 42.95
N THR A 102 22.20 -34.94 43.51
CA THR A 102 21.51 -35.99 44.29
C THR A 102 20.06 -35.62 44.58
N ALA A 103 19.21 -36.65 44.49
CA ALA A 103 17.86 -36.69 44.99
C ALA A 103 17.74 -36.32 46.46
N SER A 104 16.67 -35.59 46.81
CA SER A 104 15.59 -36.01 47.72
C SER A 104 15.03 -34.82 48.49
N LEU A 105 13.82 -34.37 48.13
CA LEU A 105 12.81 -33.76 49.01
C LEU A 105 11.56 -33.43 48.17
N TYR A 106 10.89 -34.48 47.70
CA TYR A 106 9.53 -34.39 47.18
C TYR A 106 8.59 -34.76 48.32
N GLN A 107 7.76 -33.81 48.79
CA GLN A 107 6.38 -34.03 49.27
C GLN A 107 5.84 -32.74 49.93
N SER A 108 5.57 -31.70 49.13
CA SER A 108 4.63 -30.61 49.54
C SER A 108 4.24 -29.64 48.41
N ASP A 109 4.99 -29.54 47.31
CA ASP A 109 4.79 -28.48 46.30
C ASP A 109 3.67 -28.74 45.27
N SER A 110 3.18 -29.97 45.14
CA SER A 110 2.24 -30.34 44.07
C SER A 110 0.83 -29.74 44.24
N GLU A 111 0.38 -29.52 45.48
CA GLU A 111 -0.98 -29.03 45.75
C GLU A 111 -1.08 -27.51 45.62
N VAL A 112 -0.03 -26.80 46.04
CA VAL A 112 0.12 -25.35 45.90
C VAL A 112 0.35 -24.97 44.44
N ALA A 113 1.14 -25.76 43.69
CA ALA A 113 1.36 -25.55 42.26
C ALA A 113 0.07 -25.76 41.44
N PHE A 114 -0.76 -26.77 41.79
CA PHE A 114 -2.04 -26.99 41.11
C PHE A 114 -3.04 -25.86 41.40
N GLN A 115 -3.11 -25.38 42.64
CA GLN A 115 -3.94 -24.22 43.00
C GLN A 115 -3.45 -22.93 42.31
N GLN A 116 -2.14 -22.70 42.24
CA GLN A 116 -1.55 -21.56 41.52
C GLN A 116 -1.79 -21.65 40.01
N LEU A 117 -1.72 -22.84 39.41
CA LEU A 117 -2.05 -23.07 37.99
C LEU A 117 -3.54 -22.82 37.71
N THR A 118 -4.46 -23.28 38.57
CA THR A 118 -5.89 -22.93 38.44
C THR A 118 -6.17 -21.44 38.64
N LEU A 119 -5.44 -20.75 39.54
CA LEU A 119 -5.56 -19.30 39.71
C LEU A 119 -4.98 -18.52 38.52
N LEU A 120 -3.92 -19.03 37.89
CA LEU A 120 -3.35 -18.46 36.67
C LEU A 120 -4.26 -18.66 35.47
N ASP A 121 -4.85 -19.86 35.33
CA ASP A 121 -5.82 -20.19 34.27
C ASP A 121 -7.11 -19.37 34.44
N ASN A 122 -7.60 -19.22 35.68
CA ASN A 122 -8.72 -18.31 35.99
C ASN A 122 -8.38 -16.84 35.74
N LYS A 123 -7.14 -16.38 36.00
CA LYS A 123 -6.68 -15.02 35.65
C LYS A 123 -6.52 -14.81 34.14
N LEU A 124 -6.05 -15.82 33.41
CA LEU A 124 -5.93 -15.80 31.95
C LEU A 124 -7.30 -15.83 31.27
N GLN A 125 -8.26 -16.60 31.79
CA GLN A 125 -9.65 -16.59 31.30
C GLN A 125 -10.38 -15.29 31.66
N ALA A 126 -10.11 -14.70 32.83
CA ALA A 126 -10.63 -13.38 33.21
C ALA A 126 -10.09 -12.25 32.32
N ASP A 127 -8.82 -12.31 31.88
CA ASP A 127 -8.21 -11.33 30.98
C ASP A 127 -8.61 -11.52 29.49
N GLN A 128 -8.98 -12.75 29.09
CA GLN A 128 -9.50 -13.03 27.74
C GLN A 128 -10.88 -12.40 27.48
N GLY A 129 -11.80 -12.42 28.45
CA GLY A 129 -13.11 -11.77 28.34
C GLY A 129 -13.01 -10.25 28.17
N ASP A 130 -12.04 -9.62 28.83
CA ASP A 130 -11.80 -8.18 28.75
C ASP A 130 -11.13 -7.79 27.43
N LYS A 131 -10.17 -8.60 26.93
CA LYS A 131 -9.55 -8.39 25.61
C LYS A 131 -10.53 -8.60 24.45
N ARG A 132 -11.36 -9.64 24.48
CA ARG A 132 -12.42 -9.86 23.48
C ARG A 132 -13.36 -8.67 23.41
N SER A 133 -13.79 -8.17 24.58
CA SER A 133 -14.65 -6.99 24.68
C SER A 133 -13.98 -5.71 24.14
N LYS A 134 -12.68 -5.53 24.35
CA LYS A 134 -11.91 -4.41 23.77
C LYS A 134 -11.94 -4.45 22.23
N PHE A 135 -11.66 -5.60 21.62
CA PHE A 135 -11.69 -5.73 20.16
C PHE A 135 -13.10 -5.56 19.58
N SER A 136 -14.14 -6.09 20.23
CA SER A 136 -15.53 -5.86 19.83
C SER A 136 -15.88 -4.37 19.84
N ARG A 137 -15.50 -3.63 20.90
CA ARG A 137 -15.74 -2.18 20.99
C ARG A 137 -14.92 -1.41 19.95
N GLU A 138 -13.69 -1.83 19.67
CA GLU A 138 -12.86 -1.21 18.63
C GLU A 138 -13.43 -1.42 17.23
N ILE A 139 -14.02 -2.59 16.94
CA ILE A 139 -14.77 -2.83 15.70
C ILE A 139 -15.90 -1.82 15.56
N LEU A 140 -16.73 -1.64 16.59
CA LEU A 140 -17.83 -0.68 16.58
C LEU A 140 -17.35 0.77 16.43
N LYS A 141 -16.30 1.14 17.16
CA LYS A 141 -15.72 2.49 17.13
C LYS A 141 -15.16 2.82 15.75
N SER A 142 -14.35 1.93 15.20
CA SER A 142 -13.78 2.09 13.85
C SER A 142 -14.87 2.10 12.78
N GLU A 143 -15.94 1.30 12.94
CA GLU A 143 -17.08 1.31 12.01
C GLU A 143 -17.81 2.65 12.03
N ARG A 144 -18.02 3.22 13.21
CA ARG A 144 -18.60 4.56 13.34
C ARG A 144 -17.75 5.61 12.64
N GLN A 145 -16.43 5.53 12.78
CA GLN A 145 -15.51 6.45 12.10
C GLN A 145 -15.55 6.27 10.57
N TYR A 146 -15.63 5.03 10.09
CA TYR A 146 -15.74 4.74 8.66
C TYR A 146 -17.06 5.24 8.06
N VAL A 147 -18.19 4.97 8.72
CA VAL A 147 -19.50 5.50 8.30
C VAL A 147 -19.49 7.03 8.29
N GLN A 148 -18.88 7.69 9.28
CA GLN A 148 -18.73 9.15 9.28
C GLN A 148 -17.95 9.66 8.05
N ILE A 149 -16.90 8.96 7.63
CA ILE A 149 -16.14 9.30 6.41
C ILE A 149 -17.03 9.21 5.17
N LEU A 150 -17.86 8.16 5.07
CA LEU A 150 -18.82 8.01 3.99
C LEU A 150 -19.95 9.07 4.05
N GLU A 151 -20.38 9.47 5.25
CA GLU A 151 -21.35 10.54 5.44
C GLU A 151 -20.80 11.91 5.02
N ILE A 152 -19.51 12.18 5.26
CA ILE A 152 -18.85 13.39 4.74
C ILE A 152 -19.00 13.47 3.22
N VAL A 153 -18.81 12.35 2.49
CA VAL A 153 -19.00 12.32 1.03
C VAL A 153 -20.43 12.74 0.67
N ARG A 154 -21.44 12.21 1.37
CA ARG A 154 -22.85 12.56 1.17
C ARG A 154 -23.11 14.04 1.49
N ASP A 155 -22.70 14.51 2.66
CA ASP A 155 -23.13 15.80 3.21
C ASP A 155 -22.38 16.98 2.60
N VAL A 156 -21.08 16.82 2.35
CA VAL A 156 -20.24 17.89 1.80
C VAL A 156 -20.32 17.97 0.28
N TYR A 157 -20.51 16.83 -0.41
CA TYR A 157 -20.49 16.79 -1.87
C TYR A 157 -21.88 16.53 -2.46
N VAL A 158 -22.50 15.40 -2.14
CA VAL A 158 -23.75 14.97 -2.80
C VAL A 158 -24.91 15.94 -2.53
N VAL A 159 -25.14 16.30 -1.27
CA VAL A 159 -26.27 17.16 -0.87
C VAL A 159 -26.20 18.54 -1.55
N PRO A 160 -25.07 19.27 -1.50
CA PRO A 160 -24.95 20.55 -2.20
C PRO A 160 -25.08 20.43 -3.71
N LEU A 161 -24.51 19.39 -4.32
CA LEU A 161 -24.59 19.17 -5.78
C LEU A 161 -26.03 18.87 -6.23
N LYS A 162 -26.77 18.07 -5.46
CA LYS A 162 -28.21 17.82 -5.71
C LYS A 162 -29.07 19.05 -5.46
N ALA A 163 -28.80 19.83 -4.42
CA ALA A 163 -29.52 21.08 -4.16
C ALA A 163 -29.31 22.11 -5.28
N ALA A 164 -28.08 22.21 -5.80
CA ALA A 164 -27.74 23.07 -6.93
C ALA A 164 -28.45 22.65 -8.22
N LEU A 165 -28.59 21.33 -8.45
CA LEU A 165 -29.41 20.77 -9.54
C LEU A 165 -30.88 21.19 -9.42
N SER A 166 -31.49 21.05 -8.24
CA SER A 166 -32.89 21.42 -8.00
C SER A 166 -33.15 22.93 -8.10
N SER A 167 -32.14 23.76 -7.82
CA SER A 167 -32.24 25.23 -7.84
C SER A 167 -31.95 25.86 -9.21
N ASN A 168 -31.90 25.04 -10.27
CA ASN A 168 -31.53 25.45 -11.63
C ASN A 168 -30.15 26.15 -11.74
N ARG A 169 -29.25 25.90 -10.78
CA ARG A 169 -27.84 26.34 -10.76
C ARG A 169 -26.91 25.13 -10.79
N ALA A 170 -27.20 24.21 -11.70
CA ALA A 170 -26.53 22.91 -11.77
C ALA A 170 -25.00 23.07 -11.93
N ILE A 171 -24.24 22.49 -10.98
CA ILE A 171 -22.77 22.46 -11.02
C ILE A 171 -22.29 21.25 -11.85
N LEU A 172 -23.02 20.13 -11.77
CA LEU A 172 -22.82 18.91 -12.54
C LEU A 172 -24.15 18.47 -13.13
N SER A 173 -24.13 17.70 -14.22
CA SER A 173 -25.33 17.03 -14.74
C SER A 173 -25.77 15.91 -13.79
N ILE A 174 -27.06 15.59 -13.80
CA ILE A 174 -27.60 14.50 -12.97
C ILE A 174 -26.94 13.16 -13.29
N ALA A 175 -26.61 12.91 -14.56
CA ALA A 175 -25.90 11.71 -14.99
C ALA A 175 -24.49 11.65 -14.39
N ASN A 176 -23.73 12.74 -14.39
CA ASN A 176 -22.39 12.77 -13.79
C ASN A 176 -22.46 12.60 -12.27
N VAL A 177 -23.46 13.19 -11.59
CA VAL A 177 -23.67 12.98 -10.15
C VAL A 177 -24.00 11.52 -9.85
N GLN A 178 -24.82 10.87 -10.67
CA GLN A 178 -25.12 9.44 -10.52
C GLN A 178 -23.87 8.58 -10.74
N ILE A 179 -23.12 8.80 -11.81
CA ILE A 179 -21.89 8.05 -12.11
C ILE A 179 -20.88 8.17 -10.97
N ILE A 180 -20.68 9.37 -10.40
CA ILE A 180 -19.66 9.61 -9.37
C ILE A 180 -20.09 9.06 -8.01
N PHE A 181 -21.38 9.22 -7.63
CA PHE A 181 -21.80 9.06 -6.23
C PHE A 181 -22.80 7.93 -5.97
N SER A 182 -23.41 7.28 -6.97
CA SER A 182 -24.42 6.24 -6.71
C SER A 182 -23.82 5.08 -5.91
N ASP A 183 -22.72 4.51 -6.41
CA ASP A 183 -22.11 3.31 -5.82
C ASP A 183 -21.61 3.55 -4.38
N ILE A 184 -21.05 4.73 -4.08
CA ILE A 184 -20.57 5.06 -2.73
C ILE A 184 -21.71 5.31 -1.74
N LEU A 185 -22.87 5.79 -2.21
CA LEU A 185 -24.07 5.94 -1.38
C LEU A 185 -24.70 4.57 -1.05
N ASP A 186 -24.65 3.63 -1.98
CA ASP A 186 -25.08 2.26 -1.73
C ASP A 186 -24.15 1.57 -0.71
N ILE A 187 -22.84 1.80 -0.80
CA ILE A 187 -21.88 1.40 0.24
C ILE A 187 -22.24 2.03 1.59
N LEU A 188 -22.52 3.34 1.64
CA LEU A 188 -22.93 4.01 2.88
C LEU A 188 -24.17 3.35 3.49
N HIS A 189 -25.15 2.97 2.69
CA HIS A 189 -26.36 2.31 3.17
C HIS A 189 -26.05 0.95 3.83
N VAL A 190 -25.23 0.11 3.16
CA VAL A 190 -24.84 -1.20 3.70
C VAL A 190 -24.05 -1.06 5.00
N ASN A 191 -23.12 -0.11 5.10
CA ASN A 191 -22.33 0.09 6.32
C ASN A 191 -23.14 0.72 7.46
N LYS A 192 -24.16 1.53 7.15
CA LYS A 192 -25.11 1.99 8.18
C LYS A 192 -25.89 0.83 8.79
N GLN A 193 -26.29 -0.13 7.98
CA GLN A 193 -26.95 -1.35 8.48
C GLN A 193 -25.98 -2.18 9.33
N LEU A 194 -24.74 -2.37 8.88
CA LEU A 194 -23.70 -3.03 9.68
C LEU A 194 -23.47 -2.31 11.03
N LEU A 195 -23.31 -0.99 11.01
CA LEU A 195 -23.14 -0.19 12.22
C LEU A 195 -24.34 -0.32 13.18
N HIS A 196 -25.56 -0.38 12.65
CA HIS A 196 -26.76 -0.59 13.44
C HIS A 196 -26.78 -1.98 14.09
N GLU A 197 -26.56 -3.04 13.30
CA GLU A 197 -26.48 -4.43 13.78
C GLU A 197 -25.38 -4.59 14.87
N LEU A 198 -24.22 -3.97 14.66
CA LEU A 198 -23.13 -3.94 15.65
C LEU A 198 -23.51 -3.13 16.90
N THR A 199 -24.15 -1.97 16.75
CA THR A 199 -24.54 -1.13 17.90
C THR A 199 -25.55 -1.86 18.77
N GLU A 200 -26.57 -2.49 18.19
CA GLU A 200 -27.56 -3.27 18.92
C GLU A 200 -26.92 -4.46 19.65
N ARG A 201 -26.04 -5.21 18.97
CA ARG A 201 -25.37 -6.34 19.60
C ARG A 201 -24.50 -5.91 20.78
N LEU A 202 -23.74 -4.82 20.63
CA LEU A 202 -22.83 -4.35 21.67
C LEU A 202 -23.50 -3.58 22.83
N GLN A 203 -24.80 -3.26 22.74
CA GLN A 203 -25.54 -2.67 23.86
C GLN A 203 -25.62 -3.64 25.04
N GLU A 204 -25.89 -4.92 24.77
CA GLU A 204 -25.99 -5.98 25.78
C GLU A 204 -24.78 -6.94 25.71
N TRP A 205 -23.57 -6.40 25.49
CA TRP A 205 -22.39 -7.21 25.24
C TRP A 205 -22.07 -8.16 26.41
N GLY A 206 -21.99 -9.46 26.10
CA GLY A 206 -21.68 -10.52 27.06
C GLY A 206 -20.73 -11.58 26.49
N PRO A 207 -20.11 -12.40 27.35
CA PRO A 207 -19.09 -13.37 26.94
C PRO A 207 -19.62 -14.50 26.04
N ALA A 208 -20.93 -14.70 25.96
CA ALA A 208 -21.57 -15.70 25.08
C ALA A 208 -22.10 -15.13 23.76
N GLN A 209 -22.07 -13.80 23.58
CA GLN A 209 -22.58 -13.18 22.36
C GLN A 209 -21.65 -13.43 21.17
N CYS A 210 -22.22 -13.47 19.98
CA CYS A 210 -21.50 -13.67 18.73
C CYS A 210 -21.44 -12.35 17.92
N LEU A 211 -20.39 -12.18 17.13
CA LEU A 211 -20.26 -11.07 16.17
C LEU A 211 -19.97 -11.58 14.76
N GLY A 212 -19.47 -12.81 14.61
CA GLY A 212 -19.18 -13.43 13.33
C GLY A 212 -20.42 -13.54 12.45
N ASP A 213 -21.60 -13.82 13.02
CA ASP A 213 -22.88 -13.89 12.30
C ASP A 213 -23.21 -12.58 11.58
N VAL A 214 -22.98 -11.44 12.25
CA VAL A 214 -23.16 -10.09 11.68
C VAL A 214 -22.24 -9.88 10.47
N PHE A 215 -20.99 -10.32 10.57
CA PHE A 215 -20.03 -10.20 9.46
C PHE A 215 -20.27 -11.19 8.32
N VAL A 216 -20.78 -12.40 8.60
CA VAL A 216 -21.23 -13.34 7.57
C VAL A 216 -22.41 -12.76 6.80
N HIS A 217 -23.36 -12.14 7.51
CA HIS A 217 -24.48 -11.44 6.91
C HIS A 217 -24.03 -10.24 6.08
N PHE A 218 -23.10 -9.42 6.58
CA PHE A 218 -22.47 -8.33 5.80
C PHE A 218 -21.74 -8.86 4.56
N ALA A 219 -21.03 -9.98 4.67
CA ALA A 219 -20.30 -10.58 3.56
C ALA A 219 -21.22 -11.00 2.39
N SER A 220 -22.49 -11.30 2.65
CA SER A 220 -23.49 -11.55 1.59
C SER A 220 -23.79 -10.32 0.71
N ARG A 221 -23.52 -9.10 1.23
CA ARG A 221 -23.79 -7.82 0.56
C ARG A 221 -22.54 -7.23 -0.12
N LEU A 222 -21.43 -7.96 -0.19
CA LEU A 222 -20.18 -7.49 -0.80
C LEU A 222 -20.32 -7.15 -2.30
N LYS A 223 -21.35 -7.67 -2.96
CA LYS A 223 -21.68 -7.33 -4.36
C LYS A 223 -21.83 -5.82 -4.57
N THR A 224 -22.35 -5.08 -3.59
CA THR A 224 -22.46 -3.62 -3.67
C THR A 224 -21.09 -2.94 -3.78
N TYR A 225 -20.10 -3.43 -3.02
CA TYR A 225 -18.73 -2.97 -3.15
C TYR A 225 -18.10 -3.37 -4.49
N THR A 226 -18.48 -4.52 -5.04
CA THR A 226 -17.94 -4.99 -6.32
C THR A 226 -18.33 -4.03 -7.44
N ASN A 227 -19.57 -3.54 -7.42
CA ASN A 227 -20.04 -2.52 -8.37
C ASN A 227 -19.19 -1.24 -8.28
N PHE A 228 -18.95 -0.73 -7.06
CA PHE A 228 -18.09 0.43 -6.84
C PHE A 228 -16.67 0.24 -7.38
N PHE A 229 -16.04 -0.89 -7.07
CA PHE A 229 -14.66 -1.15 -7.50
C PHE A 229 -14.55 -1.36 -9.01
N ASN A 230 -15.52 -2.02 -9.64
CA ASN A 230 -15.58 -2.16 -11.09
C ASN A 230 -15.71 -0.79 -11.78
N ASN A 231 -16.52 0.10 -11.22
CA ASN A 231 -16.76 1.45 -11.75
C ASN A 231 -15.70 2.48 -11.29
N TYR A 232 -14.77 2.10 -10.41
CA TYR A 232 -13.87 3.02 -9.73
C TYR A 232 -13.05 3.89 -10.70
N THR A 233 -12.54 3.31 -11.79
CA THR A 233 -11.80 4.09 -12.80
C THR A 233 -12.69 5.04 -13.57
N VAL A 234 -13.93 4.65 -13.87
CA VAL A 234 -14.91 5.49 -14.55
C VAL A 234 -15.27 6.67 -13.66
N ILE A 235 -15.49 6.42 -12.36
CA ILE A 235 -15.72 7.44 -11.34
C ILE A 235 -14.57 8.46 -11.34
N LEU A 236 -13.32 8.00 -11.15
CA LEU A 236 -12.15 8.89 -11.09
C LEU A 236 -11.96 9.69 -12.39
N LYS A 237 -12.04 9.04 -13.55
CA LYS A 237 -11.95 9.71 -14.86
C LYS A 237 -13.06 10.73 -15.06
N THR A 238 -14.28 10.45 -14.57
CA THR A 238 -15.40 11.38 -14.66
C THR A 238 -15.18 12.59 -13.76
N ILE A 239 -14.65 12.40 -12.55
CA ILE A 239 -14.26 13.50 -11.66
C ILE A 239 -13.21 14.39 -12.35
N ASP A 240 -12.15 13.80 -12.89
CA ASP A 240 -11.07 14.54 -13.56
C ASP A 240 -11.60 15.30 -14.79
N LYS A 241 -12.37 14.62 -15.64
CA LYS A 241 -13.00 15.23 -16.84
C LYS A 241 -13.91 16.40 -16.47
N CYS A 242 -14.75 16.23 -15.44
CA CYS A 242 -15.63 17.31 -14.99
C CYS A 242 -14.83 18.47 -14.37
N ARG A 243 -13.76 18.17 -13.63
CA ARG A 243 -12.87 19.20 -13.03
C ARG A 243 -12.15 20.02 -14.10
N GLU A 244 -11.76 19.41 -15.20
CA GLU A 244 -11.11 20.10 -16.33
C GLU A 244 -12.13 20.90 -17.15
N ALA A 245 -13.26 20.29 -17.50
CA ALA A 245 -14.25 20.89 -18.39
C ALA A 245 -15.13 21.96 -17.71
N MET A 246 -15.36 21.89 -16.40
CA MET A 246 -16.36 22.71 -15.70
C MET A 246 -15.71 23.58 -14.61
N PRO A 247 -15.51 24.90 -14.86
CA PRO A 247 -14.90 25.80 -13.88
C PRO A 247 -15.66 25.92 -12.56
N THR A 248 -16.99 25.83 -12.61
CA THR A 248 -17.87 25.86 -11.42
C THR A 248 -17.65 24.66 -10.52
N PHE A 249 -17.53 23.46 -11.11
CA PHE A 249 -17.22 22.24 -10.37
C PHE A 249 -15.79 22.26 -9.81
N ARG A 250 -14.82 22.78 -10.56
CA ARG A 250 -13.46 22.98 -10.04
C ARG A 250 -13.42 23.93 -8.85
N ALA A 251 -14.16 25.04 -8.91
CA ALA A 251 -14.26 25.97 -7.78
C ALA A 251 -14.99 25.35 -6.59
N PHE A 252 -16.02 24.53 -6.83
CA PHE A 252 -16.71 23.77 -5.81
C PHE A 252 -15.76 22.80 -5.09
N LEU A 253 -15.01 21.97 -5.83
CA LEU A 253 -14.01 21.07 -5.26
C LEU A 253 -12.98 21.85 -4.45
N LYS A 254 -12.41 22.93 -4.97
CA LYS A 254 -11.44 23.77 -4.24
C LYS A 254 -11.99 24.36 -2.93
N ARG A 255 -13.30 24.60 -2.84
CA ARG A 255 -13.95 25.14 -1.64
C ARG A 255 -14.21 24.08 -0.56
N HIS A 256 -14.45 22.85 -0.98
CA HIS A 256 -14.92 21.77 -0.11
C HIS A 256 -13.84 20.72 0.20
N ASP A 257 -12.93 20.47 -0.73
CA ASP A 257 -11.74 19.63 -0.52
C ASP A 257 -10.84 20.28 0.54
N GLN A 258 -10.13 19.44 1.30
CA GLN A 258 -9.14 19.86 2.30
C GLN A 258 -9.70 20.82 3.37
N THR A 259 -10.96 20.61 3.76
CA THR A 259 -11.58 21.34 4.87
C THR A 259 -11.53 20.51 6.15
N VAL A 260 -11.76 21.15 7.30
CA VAL A 260 -11.85 20.44 8.60
C VAL A 260 -12.95 19.39 8.57
N PHE A 261 -14.06 19.69 7.91
CA PHE A 261 -15.17 18.75 7.72
C PHE A 261 -14.81 17.54 6.87
N THR A 262 -13.88 17.68 5.90
CA THR A 262 -13.38 16.56 5.11
C THR A 262 -12.12 15.92 5.68
N LYS A 263 -11.77 16.22 6.95
CA LYS A 263 -10.55 15.75 7.60
C LYS A 263 -9.28 16.07 6.79
N MET A 264 -9.25 17.23 6.14
CA MET A 264 -8.16 17.67 5.26
C MET A 264 -7.94 16.78 4.02
N MET A 265 -8.95 16.02 3.60
CA MET A 265 -8.89 15.15 2.43
C MET A 265 -9.70 15.73 1.26
N SER A 266 -9.30 15.36 0.06
CA SER A 266 -9.98 15.57 -1.21
C SER A 266 -11.01 14.47 -1.47
N LEU A 267 -11.95 14.73 -2.38
CA LEU A 267 -12.95 13.74 -2.78
C LEU A 267 -12.33 12.41 -3.25
N GLN A 268 -11.23 12.46 -4.01
CA GLN A 268 -10.56 11.26 -4.53
C GLN A 268 -9.89 10.44 -3.40
N GLU A 269 -9.36 11.09 -2.37
CA GLU A 269 -8.78 10.41 -1.20
C GLU A 269 -9.87 9.74 -0.35
N LEU A 270 -11.03 10.38 -0.18
CA LEU A 270 -12.17 9.78 0.52
C LEU A 270 -12.63 8.47 -0.15
N PHE A 271 -12.47 8.35 -1.47
CA PHE A 271 -12.88 7.17 -2.25
C PHE A 271 -11.91 5.99 -2.11
N LEU A 272 -10.73 6.18 -1.47
CA LEU A 272 -9.78 5.11 -1.18
C LEU A 272 -10.16 4.30 0.06
N PHE A 273 -10.85 4.91 1.04
CA PHE A 273 -11.19 4.28 2.32
C PHE A 273 -11.95 2.95 2.22
N PRO A 274 -12.93 2.77 1.31
CA PRO A 274 -13.58 1.47 1.13
C PRO A 274 -12.62 0.32 0.90
N SER A 275 -11.47 0.55 0.25
CA SER A 275 -10.48 -0.49 0.01
C SER A 275 -9.63 -0.80 1.24
N THR A 276 -9.19 0.23 1.97
CA THR A 276 -8.41 0.10 3.21
C THR A 276 -9.24 -0.55 4.31
N ARG A 277 -10.54 -0.27 4.36
CA ARG A 277 -11.46 -0.81 5.38
C ARG A 277 -11.51 -2.34 5.38
N PHE A 278 -11.37 -2.99 4.23
CA PHE A 278 -11.31 -4.47 4.17
C PHE A 278 -10.07 -5.05 4.84
N GLU A 279 -8.95 -4.31 4.84
CA GLU A 279 -7.75 -4.73 5.57
C GLU A 279 -7.98 -4.66 7.07
N GLU A 280 -8.60 -3.57 7.53
CA GLU A 280 -8.96 -3.39 8.93
C GLU A 280 -9.96 -4.45 9.41
N TYR A 281 -11.00 -4.77 8.62
CA TYR A 281 -11.95 -5.82 8.98
C TYR A 281 -11.27 -7.17 9.19
N VAL A 282 -10.39 -7.59 8.28
CA VAL A 282 -9.68 -8.87 8.41
C VAL A 282 -8.81 -8.87 9.67
N ASN A 283 -8.08 -7.79 9.94
CA ASN A 283 -7.20 -7.70 11.10
C ASN A 283 -7.98 -7.69 12.42
N LEU A 284 -9.05 -6.89 12.51
CA LEU A 284 -9.88 -6.78 13.71
C LEU A 284 -10.62 -8.09 14.01
N LEU A 285 -11.16 -8.76 12.98
CA LEU A 285 -11.81 -10.07 13.15
C LEU A 285 -10.81 -11.15 13.52
N TYR A 286 -9.58 -11.11 12.97
CA TYR A 286 -8.51 -12.03 13.35
C TYR A 286 -8.14 -11.87 14.84
N ALA A 287 -8.01 -10.62 15.30
CA ALA A 287 -7.76 -10.31 16.71
C ALA A 287 -8.91 -10.75 17.61
N LEU A 288 -10.17 -10.47 17.23
CA LEU A 288 -11.34 -10.93 17.95
C LEU A 288 -11.38 -12.46 18.05
N ARG A 289 -11.09 -13.15 16.95
CA ARG A 289 -10.99 -14.60 16.91
C ARG A 289 -9.89 -15.10 17.83
N LEU A 290 -8.70 -14.50 17.84
CA LEU A 290 -7.58 -14.92 18.70
C LEU A 290 -7.99 -14.94 20.19
N HIS A 291 -8.84 -14.00 20.60
CA HIS A 291 -9.37 -13.88 21.96
C HIS A 291 -10.75 -14.53 22.17
N THR A 292 -11.19 -15.38 21.24
CA THR A 292 -12.44 -16.14 21.36
C THR A 292 -12.11 -17.63 21.55
N PRO A 293 -12.53 -18.29 22.65
CA PRO A 293 -12.23 -19.70 22.90
C PRO A 293 -12.67 -20.61 21.75
N SER A 294 -11.97 -21.74 21.56
CA SER A 294 -12.27 -22.69 20.48
C SER A 294 -13.69 -23.28 20.54
N GLU A 295 -14.21 -23.45 21.76
CA GLU A 295 -15.56 -23.99 22.02
C GLU A 295 -16.69 -22.96 21.91
N HIS A 296 -16.35 -21.68 21.71
CA HIS A 296 -17.35 -20.62 21.61
C HIS A 296 -18.11 -20.69 20.27
N ALA A 297 -19.44 -20.52 20.29
CA ALA A 297 -20.30 -20.60 19.10
C ALA A 297 -19.83 -19.68 17.94
N ASP A 298 -19.42 -18.46 18.28
CA ASP A 298 -18.85 -17.44 17.37
C ASP A 298 -17.60 -17.88 16.59
N ARG A 299 -16.87 -18.92 17.04
CA ARG A 299 -15.61 -19.35 16.42
C ARG A 299 -15.79 -19.79 14.96
N LYS A 300 -16.91 -20.47 14.65
CA LYS A 300 -17.22 -20.94 13.29
C LYS A 300 -17.53 -19.77 12.37
N ASP A 301 -18.39 -18.86 12.83
CA ASP A 301 -18.82 -17.71 12.03
C ASP A 301 -17.69 -16.70 11.82
N LEU A 302 -16.84 -16.47 12.83
CA LEU A 302 -15.65 -15.64 12.70
C LEU A 302 -14.68 -16.18 11.64
N ASN A 303 -14.42 -17.50 11.63
CA ASN A 303 -13.56 -18.10 10.61
C ASN A 303 -14.17 -17.98 9.20
N SER A 304 -15.48 -18.17 9.07
CA SER A 304 -16.19 -17.99 7.80
C SER A 304 -16.11 -16.55 7.30
N ALA A 305 -16.41 -15.58 8.17
CA ALA A 305 -16.33 -14.15 7.87
C ALA A 305 -14.91 -13.72 7.46
N ILE A 306 -13.89 -14.13 8.23
CA ILE A 306 -12.48 -13.82 7.90
C ILE A 306 -12.11 -14.38 6.53
N LEU A 307 -12.48 -15.62 6.23
CA LEU A 307 -12.17 -16.24 4.94
C LEU A 307 -12.85 -15.50 3.79
N GLN A 308 -14.13 -15.14 3.92
CA GLN A 308 -14.87 -14.40 2.91
C GLN A 308 -14.28 -13.00 2.67
N LEU A 309 -14.00 -12.26 3.75
CA LEU A 309 -13.44 -10.91 3.66
C LEU A 309 -12.00 -10.92 3.15
N LYS A 310 -11.20 -11.93 3.49
CA LYS A 310 -9.84 -12.11 2.95
C LYS A 310 -9.87 -12.37 1.45
N ARG A 311 -10.69 -13.32 0.99
CA ARG A 311 -10.88 -13.57 -0.46
C ARG A 311 -11.33 -12.31 -1.19
N TYR A 312 -12.21 -11.54 -0.58
CA TYR A 312 -12.69 -10.29 -1.15
C TYR A 312 -11.61 -9.20 -1.18
N LYS A 313 -10.79 -9.07 -0.14
CA LYS A 313 -9.61 -8.20 -0.11
C LYS A 313 -8.65 -8.57 -1.25
N ASP A 314 -8.35 -9.86 -1.42
CA ASP A 314 -7.45 -10.34 -2.48
C ASP A 314 -8.03 -10.04 -3.88
N TYR A 315 -9.34 -10.21 -4.05
CA TYR A 315 -10.06 -9.82 -5.27
C TYR A 315 -9.95 -8.32 -5.57
N ILE A 316 -10.15 -7.44 -4.57
CA ILE A 316 -9.97 -5.98 -4.73
C ILE A 316 -8.51 -5.68 -5.10
N GLY A 317 -7.55 -6.35 -4.46
CA GLY A 317 -6.13 -6.19 -4.76
C GLY A 317 -5.80 -6.53 -6.22
N GLN A 318 -6.30 -7.67 -6.71
CA GLN A 318 -6.15 -8.07 -8.12
C GLN A 318 -6.81 -7.08 -9.08
N LEU A 319 -8.01 -6.61 -8.74
CA LEU A 319 -8.74 -5.63 -9.54
C LEU A 319 -7.95 -4.32 -9.64
N LYS A 320 -7.46 -3.79 -8.51
CA LYS A 320 -6.59 -2.60 -8.49
C LYS A 320 -5.33 -2.79 -9.33
N ALA A 321 -4.65 -3.94 -9.18
CA ALA A 321 -3.45 -4.24 -9.96
C ALA A 321 -3.76 -4.31 -11.46
N SER A 322 -4.91 -4.86 -11.86
CA SER A 322 -5.35 -4.86 -13.26
C SER A 322 -5.58 -3.44 -13.79
N LEU A 323 -6.26 -2.59 -13.02
CA LEU A 323 -6.52 -1.20 -13.40
C LEU A 323 -5.22 -0.37 -13.52
N GLU A 324 -4.25 -0.64 -12.66
CA GLU A 324 -2.92 -0.02 -12.73
C GLU A 324 -2.17 -0.45 -14.00
N LYS A 325 -2.25 -1.74 -14.36
CA LYS A 325 -1.67 -2.26 -15.60
C LYS A 325 -2.28 -1.57 -16.83
N ASP A 326 -3.61 -1.44 -16.89
CA ASP A 326 -4.31 -0.78 -18.01
C ASP A 326 -3.93 0.71 -18.13
N THR A 327 -3.83 1.39 -16.98
CA THR A 327 -3.43 2.80 -16.92
C THR A 327 -1.98 2.98 -17.37
N GLN A 328 -1.10 2.08 -16.93
CA GLN A 328 0.30 2.07 -17.35
C GLN A 328 0.43 1.82 -18.85
N LEU A 329 -0.29 0.85 -19.41
CA LEU A 329 -0.31 0.57 -20.85
C LEU A 329 -0.75 1.78 -21.66
N THR A 330 -1.85 2.42 -21.26
CA THR A 330 -2.35 3.65 -21.90
C THR A 330 -1.33 4.78 -21.82
N SER A 331 -0.62 4.91 -20.70
CA SER A 331 0.41 5.94 -20.53
C SER A 331 1.63 5.71 -21.43
N VAL A 332 2.04 4.45 -21.62
CA VAL A 332 3.13 4.08 -22.52
C VAL A 332 2.72 4.32 -23.98
N GLN A 333 1.51 3.94 -24.37
CA GLN A 333 1.01 4.18 -25.73
C GLN A 333 0.95 5.68 -26.07
N LYS A 334 0.57 6.54 -25.11
CA LYS A 334 0.59 8.00 -25.31
C LYS A 334 2.00 8.60 -25.33
N MET A 335 2.96 7.93 -24.67
CA MET A 335 4.35 8.38 -24.61
C MET A 335 5.09 8.14 -25.92
N ILE A 336 4.79 7.03 -26.61
CA ILE A 336 5.45 6.62 -27.86
C ILE A 336 4.68 7.18 -29.07
N GLN A 337 5.32 8.07 -29.83
CA GLN A 337 4.78 8.63 -31.07
C GLN A 337 4.70 7.55 -32.15
N GLY A 338 3.56 7.45 -32.83
CA GLY A 338 3.32 6.46 -33.89
C GLY A 338 3.18 5.02 -33.40
N CYS A 339 2.98 4.82 -32.09
CA CYS A 339 2.82 3.48 -31.51
C CYS A 339 1.53 2.81 -32.03
N PRO A 340 1.59 1.55 -32.50
CA PRO A 340 0.38 0.78 -32.79
C PRO A 340 -0.44 0.58 -31.52
N ASN A 341 -1.71 0.21 -31.67
CA ASN A 341 -2.58 0.00 -30.51
C ASN A 341 -2.02 -1.12 -29.63
N LEU A 342 -1.63 -0.78 -28.39
CA LEU A 342 -1.08 -1.74 -27.44
C LEU A 342 -2.18 -2.45 -26.65
N THR A 343 -3.45 -2.05 -26.79
CA THR A 343 -4.58 -2.65 -26.06
C THR A 343 -4.95 -4.03 -26.61
N GLU A 344 -4.18 -5.03 -26.22
CA GLU A 344 -4.52 -6.45 -26.37
C GLU A 344 -4.94 -7.05 -25.03
N ALA A 345 -5.82 -8.06 -25.07
CA ALA A 345 -6.33 -8.69 -23.86
C ALA A 345 -5.17 -9.26 -23.02
N ASN A 346 -5.12 -8.90 -21.74
CA ASN A 346 -4.09 -9.31 -20.77
C ASN A 346 -2.67 -8.75 -21.00
N ARG A 347 -2.46 -7.83 -21.94
CA ARG A 347 -1.15 -7.20 -22.14
C ARG A 347 -0.79 -6.29 -20.97
N HIS A 348 0.38 -6.48 -20.37
CA HIS A 348 0.90 -5.61 -19.30
C HIS A 348 2.41 -5.44 -19.39
N LEU A 349 2.90 -4.25 -18.99
CA LEU A 349 4.33 -3.94 -19.01
C LEU A 349 5.02 -4.67 -17.85
N ILE A 350 6.03 -5.47 -18.17
CA ILE A 350 6.91 -6.16 -17.21
C ILE A 350 8.06 -5.25 -16.82
N HIS A 351 8.77 -4.70 -17.81
CA HIS A 351 9.96 -3.90 -17.56
C HIS A 351 10.18 -2.85 -18.66
N ARG A 352 10.85 -1.75 -18.30
CA ARG A 352 11.32 -0.74 -19.26
C ARG A 352 12.81 -0.52 -19.02
N GLN A 353 13.59 -0.58 -20.09
CA GLN A 353 15.03 -0.33 -20.06
C GLN A 353 15.42 0.65 -21.16
N ASP A 354 16.19 1.68 -20.81
CA ASP A 354 16.81 2.57 -21.79
C ASP A 354 18.21 2.01 -22.13
N VAL A 355 18.55 1.95 -23.41
CA VAL A 355 19.77 1.29 -23.92
C VAL A 355 20.40 2.07 -25.06
N ALA A 356 21.72 1.89 -25.23
CA ALA A 356 22.44 2.36 -26.40
C ALA A 356 22.32 1.34 -27.54
N LEU A 357 21.91 1.75 -28.74
CA LEU A 357 21.98 0.92 -29.95
C LEU A 357 23.38 0.98 -30.54
N LEU A 358 23.96 -0.20 -30.75
CA LEU A 358 25.30 -0.39 -31.26
C LEU A 358 25.28 -0.99 -32.67
N LYS A 359 26.19 -0.54 -33.54
CA LYS A 359 26.49 -1.19 -34.82
C LYS A 359 27.88 -1.79 -34.79
N CYS A 360 28.03 -3.03 -35.23
CA CYS A 360 29.36 -3.55 -35.52
C CYS A 360 29.87 -2.91 -36.83
N ALA A 361 31.06 -2.31 -36.78
CA ALA A 361 31.64 -1.68 -37.96
C ALA A 361 32.06 -2.72 -39.01
N ASN A 362 32.56 -3.89 -38.58
CA ASN A 362 33.03 -4.98 -39.45
C ASN A 362 32.70 -6.35 -38.83
N GLU A 363 31.81 -7.11 -39.48
CA GLU A 363 31.39 -8.44 -39.02
C GLU A 363 32.45 -9.54 -39.24
N ASP A 364 33.38 -9.32 -40.17
CA ASP A 364 34.44 -10.28 -40.55
C ASP A 364 35.57 -10.41 -39.50
N ILE A 365 35.56 -9.57 -38.46
CA ILE A 365 36.56 -9.57 -37.39
C ILE A 365 36.13 -10.54 -36.28
N CYS A 366 37.13 -11.21 -35.66
CA CYS A 366 36.94 -12.07 -34.49
C CYS A 366 36.16 -11.34 -33.39
N ALA A 367 35.21 -12.03 -32.74
CA ALA A 367 34.27 -11.44 -31.80
C ALA A 367 34.94 -10.62 -30.67
N SER A 368 36.13 -11.04 -30.21
CA SER A 368 36.89 -10.36 -29.15
C SER A 368 37.53 -9.02 -29.56
N LEU A 369 37.63 -8.74 -30.86
CA LEU A 369 38.23 -7.53 -31.43
C LEU A 369 37.22 -6.65 -32.16
N ARG A 370 35.92 -7.02 -32.15
CA ARG A 370 34.87 -6.23 -32.79
C ARG A 370 34.71 -4.88 -32.08
N ILE A 371 34.69 -3.82 -32.88
CA ILE A 371 34.43 -2.46 -32.44
C ILE A 371 32.98 -2.13 -32.76
N TYR A 372 32.31 -1.53 -31.80
CA TYR A 372 30.91 -1.14 -31.90
C TYR A 372 30.78 0.38 -31.85
N GLU A 373 30.00 0.93 -32.76
CA GLU A 373 29.69 2.36 -32.80
C GLU A 373 28.30 2.60 -32.25
N HIS A 374 28.16 3.63 -31.39
CA HIS A 374 26.85 4.08 -30.92
C HIS A 374 26.11 4.77 -32.06
N ILE A 375 24.90 4.31 -32.34
CA ILE A 375 24.03 4.87 -33.39
C ILE A 375 23.03 5.85 -32.79
N SER A 376 22.34 5.41 -31.74
CA SER A 376 21.19 6.11 -31.17
C SER A 376 20.79 5.50 -29.83
N ASP A 377 20.03 6.22 -29.03
CA ASP A 377 19.44 5.69 -27.80
C ASP A 377 18.07 5.08 -28.09
N LEU A 378 17.80 3.94 -27.47
CA LEU A 378 16.53 3.23 -27.55
C LEU A 378 15.91 3.12 -26.17
N SER A 379 14.58 3.01 -26.15
CA SER A 379 13.82 2.56 -24.99
C SER A 379 13.11 1.26 -25.35
N LEU A 380 13.38 0.25 -24.55
CA LEU A 380 12.82 -1.09 -24.65
C LEU A 380 11.67 -1.22 -23.66
N PHE A 381 10.49 -1.61 -24.16
CA PHE A 381 9.29 -1.82 -23.37
C PHE A 381 8.91 -3.31 -23.48
N LEU A 382 9.24 -4.08 -22.44
CA LEU A 382 8.95 -5.50 -22.35
C LEU A 382 7.53 -5.70 -21.81
N PHE A 383 6.66 -6.25 -22.64
CA PHE A 383 5.34 -6.74 -22.24
C PHE A 383 5.38 -8.26 -22.06
N ASN A 384 4.30 -8.84 -21.56
CA ASN A 384 4.18 -10.30 -21.37
C ASN A 384 4.10 -11.11 -22.67
N ASP A 385 3.85 -10.47 -23.80
CA ASP A 385 3.63 -11.13 -25.10
C ASP A 385 4.46 -10.50 -26.25
N ALA A 386 4.91 -9.26 -26.08
CA ALA A 386 5.70 -8.54 -27.07
C ALA A 386 6.78 -7.63 -26.43
N LEU A 387 7.83 -7.38 -27.20
CA LEU A 387 8.82 -6.34 -26.95
C LEU A 387 8.56 -5.18 -27.92
N VAL A 388 8.32 -3.98 -27.38
CA VAL A 388 8.21 -2.74 -28.16
C VAL A 388 9.50 -1.95 -28.03
N ILE A 389 10.04 -1.52 -29.17
CA ILE A 389 11.28 -0.76 -29.27
C ILE A 389 10.95 0.63 -29.83
N SER A 390 11.41 1.67 -29.15
CA SER A 390 11.31 3.06 -29.62
C SER A 390 12.67 3.75 -29.64
N SER A 391 12.91 4.63 -30.61
CA SER A 391 14.05 5.54 -30.55
C SER A 391 13.77 6.65 -29.54
N CYS A 392 14.80 7.02 -28.80
CA CYS A 392 14.78 8.10 -27.83
C CYS A 392 15.51 9.31 -28.43
N HIS A 393 14.85 10.46 -28.48
CA HIS A 393 15.46 11.71 -28.90
C HIS A 393 15.34 12.74 -27.78
N ILE A 394 16.46 13.29 -27.35
CA ILE A 394 16.50 14.37 -26.37
C ILE A 394 16.71 15.68 -27.13
N SER A 395 15.69 16.53 -27.11
CA SER A 395 15.75 17.86 -27.71
C SER A 395 16.00 18.93 -26.64
N TYR A 396 16.92 19.83 -26.96
CA TYR A 396 17.24 20.99 -26.12
C TYR A 396 16.79 22.25 -26.85
N THR A 397 15.71 22.84 -26.38
CA THR A 397 15.31 24.16 -26.87
C THR A 397 16.18 25.23 -26.20
N PRO A 398 16.87 26.11 -26.95
CA PRO A 398 17.71 27.14 -26.36
C PRO A 398 16.89 28.01 -25.40
N PHE A 399 17.52 28.38 -24.27
CA PHE A 399 16.92 29.16 -23.16
C PHE A 399 15.85 28.47 -22.30
N ASN A 400 15.50 27.20 -22.56
CA ASN A 400 14.71 26.39 -21.62
C ASN A 400 15.62 25.49 -20.78
N ARG A 401 15.41 25.48 -19.45
CA ARG A 401 16.15 24.61 -18.51
C ARG A 401 15.69 23.15 -18.54
N THR A 402 14.69 22.81 -19.33
CA THR A 402 14.08 21.47 -19.37
C THR A 402 14.33 20.85 -20.73
N SER A 403 14.99 19.68 -20.76
CA SER A 403 15.10 18.86 -21.96
C SER A 403 13.78 18.17 -22.26
N GLN A 404 13.41 18.08 -23.53
CA GLN A 404 12.22 17.36 -23.96
C GLN A 404 12.64 16.05 -24.62
N THR A 405 12.28 14.94 -23.96
CA THR A 405 12.49 13.58 -24.48
C THR A 405 11.28 13.15 -25.31
N SER A 406 11.49 12.77 -26.56
CA SER A 406 10.49 12.16 -27.42
C SER A 406 10.84 10.70 -27.69
N TYR A 407 9.80 9.86 -27.73
CA TYR A 407 9.90 8.45 -28.07
C TYR A 407 9.21 8.22 -29.41
N GLN A 408 9.91 7.66 -30.39
CA GLN A 408 9.32 7.32 -31.69
C GLN A 408 9.31 5.81 -31.87
N PHE A 409 8.15 5.26 -32.21
CA PHE A 409 8.00 3.81 -32.43
C PHE A 409 8.93 3.33 -33.55
N MET A 410 9.69 2.26 -33.29
CA MET A 410 10.58 1.64 -34.28
C MET A 410 10.14 0.23 -34.67
N ALA A 411 9.85 -0.63 -33.68
CA ALA A 411 9.52 -2.02 -33.92
C ALA A 411 8.69 -2.62 -32.78
N SER A 412 7.93 -3.66 -33.09
CA SER A 412 7.29 -4.55 -32.13
C SER A 412 7.61 -5.99 -32.51
N VAL A 413 8.08 -6.78 -31.55
CA VAL A 413 8.49 -8.18 -31.75
C VAL A 413 7.74 -9.06 -30.75
N SER A 414 7.06 -10.09 -31.22
CA SER A 414 6.40 -11.07 -30.35
C SER A 414 7.43 -11.91 -29.59
N LEU A 415 7.25 -12.09 -28.28
CA LEU A 415 8.24 -12.74 -27.41
C LEU A 415 8.62 -14.17 -27.81
N PRO A 416 7.70 -15.05 -28.24
CA PRO A 416 8.06 -16.39 -28.73
C PRO A 416 9.00 -16.37 -29.94
N ARG A 417 9.16 -15.23 -30.61
CA ARG A 417 10.01 -15.04 -31.79
C ARG A 417 11.22 -14.15 -31.51
N LEU A 418 11.44 -13.79 -30.25
CA LEU A 418 12.58 -12.99 -29.81
C LEU A 418 13.66 -13.92 -29.25
N LEU A 419 14.83 -13.87 -29.86
CA LEU A 419 16.04 -14.49 -29.32
C LEU A 419 16.84 -13.42 -28.59
N VAL A 420 17.26 -13.74 -27.37
CA VAL A 420 18.04 -12.84 -26.52
C VAL A 420 19.35 -13.54 -26.19
N GLU A 421 20.46 -12.93 -26.60
CA GLU A 421 21.80 -13.48 -26.40
C GLU A 421 22.63 -12.50 -25.58
N ASP A 422 23.26 -13.02 -24.54
CA ASP A 422 24.26 -12.27 -23.80
C ASP A 422 25.54 -12.13 -24.62
N ILE A 423 26.09 -10.92 -24.70
CA ILE A 423 27.39 -10.70 -25.34
C ILE A 423 28.42 -10.46 -24.23
N PRO A 424 29.46 -11.31 -24.13
CA PRO A 424 30.46 -11.18 -23.09
C PRO A 424 31.25 -9.88 -23.26
N ASP A 425 31.67 -9.33 -22.13
CA ASP A 425 32.43 -8.09 -22.11
C ASP A 425 33.79 -8.26 -22.80
N THR A 426 34.15 -7.23 -23.56
CA THR A 426 35.44 -7.12 -24.25
C THR A 426 36.10 -5.80 -23.88
N LYS A 427 37.34 -5.61 -24.31
CA LYS A 427 38.06 -4.34 -24.11
C LYS A 427 37.32 -3.12 -24.69
N TYR A 428 36.45 -3.32 -25.68
CA TYR A 428 35.81 -2.24 -26.44
C TYR A 428 34.30 -2.18 -26.27
N MET A 429 33.71 -3.10 -25.51
CA MET A 429 32.28 -3.22 -25.33
C MET A 429 31.98 -3.91 -24.01
N ILE A 430 31.20 -3.24 -23.17
CA ILE A 430 30.77 -3.72 -21.86
C ILE A 430 29.26 -3.72 -21.79
N ASN A 431 28.70 -4.59 -20.96
CA ASN A 431 27.26 -4.63 -20.67
C ASN A 431 26.39 -4.77 -21.93
N ALA A 432 26.87 -5.48 -22.95
CA ALA A 432 26.16 -5.63 -24.21
C ALA A 432 25.35 -6.93 -24.29
N PHE A 433 24.31 -6.91 -25.10
CA PHE A 433 23.46 -8.06 -25.42
C PHE A 433 22.84 -7.89 -26.80
N SER A 434 22.40 -8.99 -27.40
CA SER A 434 21.69 -8.98 -28.69
C SER A 434 20.22 -9.34 -28.52
N LEU A 435 19.38 -8.61 -29.24
CA LEU A 435 17.97 -8.89 -29.44
C LEU A 435 17.76 -9.22 -30.91
N GLN A 436 17.42 -10.47 -31.22
CA GLN A 436 17.18 -10.91 -32.58
C GLN A 436 15.69 -11.20 -32.76
N GLY A 437 15.04 -10.39 -33.61
CA GLY A 437 13.69 -10.63 -34.09
C GLY A 437 13.67 -11.21 -35.51
N PRO A 438 12.49 -11.54 -36.05
CA PRO A 438 12.38 -12.21 -37.36
C PRO A 438 12.88 -11.41 -38.56
N LYS A 439 12.94 -10.09 -38.43
CA LYS A 439 13.26 -9.17 -39.53
C LYS A 439 14.53 -8.35 -39.29
N ARG A 440 14.96 -8.23 -38.03
CA ARG A 440 16.00 -7.29 -37.60
C ARG A 440 16.69 -7.81 -36.34
N GLN A 441 17.95 -7.47 -36.20
CA GLN A 441 18.74 -7.67 -34.99
C GLN A 441 19.11 -6.30 -34.42
N TRP A 442 19.13 -6.20 -33.09
CA TRP A 442 19.59 -5.05 -32.35
C TRP A 442 20.70 -5.51 -31.41
N ILE A 443 21.82 -4.78 -31.41
CA ILE A 443 22.89 -4.96 -30.44
C ILE A 443 22.78 -3.78 -29.50
N CYS A 444 22.58 -4.06 -28.22
CA CYS A 444 22.28 -3.06 -27.23
C CYS A 444 23.30 -3.12 -26.09
N SER A 445 23.58 -1.99 -25.45
CA SER A 445 24.32 -1.96 -24.19
C SER A 445 23.59 -1.14 -23.14
N THR A 446 23.63 -1.60 -21.88
CA THR A 446 23.16 -0.85 -20.72
C THR A 446 24.28 -0.01 -20.11
N VAL A 447 23.91 0.89 -19.18
CA VAL A 447 24.88 1.71 -18.46
C VAL A 447 25.61 0.88 -17.42
N THR A 448 24.88 0.00 -16.72
CA THR A 448 25.41 -0.86 -15.65
C THR A 448 25.21 -2.34 -15.95
N GLU A 449 26.06 -3.19 -15.36
CA GLU A 449 25.92 -4.65 -15.43
C GLU A 449 24.63 -5.12 -14.74
N GLU A 450 24.25 -4.49 -13.63
CA GLU A 450 23.00 -4.78 -12.92
C GLU A 450 21.77 -4.58 -13.81
N GLU A 451 21.71 -3.48 -14.56
CA GLU A 451 20.64 -3.23 -15.52
C GLU A 451 20.58 -4.31 -16.60
N LYS A 452 21.74 -4.73 -17.13
CA LYS A 452 21.83 -5.84 -18.10
C LYS A 452 21.31 -7.14 -17.50
N PHE A 453 21.73 -7.48 -16.29
CA PHE A 453 21.31 -8.70 -15.61
C PHE A 453 19.80 -8.72 -15.36
N ILE A 454 19.25 -7.63 -14.81
CA ILE A 454 17.80 -7.48 -14.56
C ILE A 454 17.02 -7.59 -15.88
N TRP A 455 17.49 -6.93 -16.93
CA TRP A 455 16.86 -6.96 -18.25
C TRP A 455 16.83 -8.36 -18.85
N LEU A 456 17.98 -9.04 -18.90
CA LEU A 456 18.09 -10.39 -19.47
C LEU A 456 17.24 -11.40 -18.69
N SER A 457 17.27 -11.33 -17.36
CA SER A 457 16.46 -12.18 -16.49
C SER A 457 14.95 -11.96 -16.71
N ALA A 458 14.53 -10.69 -16.81
CA ALA A 458 13.14 -10.34 -17.10
C ALA A 458 12.70 -10.82 -18.49
N CYS A 459 13.55 -10.65 -19.52
CA CYS A 459 13.28 -11.12 -20.88
C CYS A 459 13.14 -12.64 -20.93
N GLN A 460 14.08 -13.40 -20.34
CA GLN A 460 14.03 -14.87 -20.34
C GLN A 460 12.79 -15.39 -19.61
N SER A 461 12.47 -14.80 -18.45
CA SER A 461 11.27 -15.14 -17.68
C SER A 461 9.99 -14.87 -18.48
N ALA A 462 9.92 -13.72 -19.17
CA ALA A 462 8.78 -13.34 -19.99
C ALA A 462 8.62 -14.23 -21.23
N ILE A 463 9.72 -14.55 -21.93
CA ILE A 463 9.71 -15.45 -23.09
C ILE A 463 9.23 -16.84 -22.66
N HIS A 464 9.75 -17.38 -21.56
CA HIS A 464 9.31 -18.68 -21.05
C HIS A 464 7.82 -18.66 -20.68
N ALA A 465 7.35 -17.64 -19.96
CA ALA A 465 5.94 -17.50 -19.61
C ALA A 465 5.03 -17.38 -20.85
N SER A 466 5.49 -16.74 -21.93
CA SER A 466 4.73 -16.58 -23.17
C SER A 466 4.59 -17.84 -24.02
N ILE A 467 5.42 -18.86 -23.78
CA ILE A 467 5.38 -20.16 -24.48
C ILE A 467 4.47 -21.16 -23.75
N VAL A 468 4.30 -20.99 -22.44
CA VAL A 468 3.54 -21.90 -21.56
C VAL A 468 2.04 -21.53 -21.49
N GLN A 469 1.69 -20.30 -21.87
CA GLN A 469 0.30 -19.83 -22.04
C GLN A 469 -0.27 -20.24 -23.40
#